data_AF-A0A1D1ZCU5-F1
#
_entry.id   AF-A0A1D1ZCU5-F1
#
_cell.length_a   1.000
_cell.length_b   1.000
_cell.length_c   1.000
_cell.angle_alpha   90.00
_cell.angle_beta   90.00
_cell.angle_gamma   90.00
#
_symmetry.space_group_name_H-M   'P 1'
#
loop_
_entity.id
_entity.type
_entity.pdbx_description
1 polymer ?
#
loop_
_entity_poly.entity_id
_entity_poly.type
_entity_poly.pdbx_seq_one_letter_code
_entity_poly.pdbx_strand_id
1 'polypeptide(L)'
;NKKNRKRKSGEAFGEDFDYIYGIVTTATEWYFILFASDGISSTSKNPLNIRFTESALEKGSEDEKDLRKNVKRVMEVIVGLLKDRLECADDGPERKKSRIEGFRSIKK
;
A
#
# COMPACT_ATOMS: atom_id res chain seq x y z
N ASN A 1 9.49 -8.19 34.03
CA ASN A 1 8.80 -6.99 33.52
C ASN A 1 9.20 -6.77 32.05
N LYS A 2 8.55 -7.47 31.10
CA LYS A 2 8.83 -7.32 29.65
C LYS A 2 8.15 -6.04 29.17
N LYS A 3 8.90 -4.92 29.15
CA LYS A 3 8.43 -3.69 28.50
C LYS A 3 8.21 -4.01 27.02
N ASN A 4 6.98 -3.89 26.56
CA ASN A 4 6.63 -3.95 25.14
C ASN A 4 7.32 -2.78 24.42
N ARG A 5 8.58 -2.99 24.02
CA ARG A 5 9.34 -2.03 23.22
C ARG A 5 8.70 -2.04 21.83
N LYS A 6 7.87 -1.03 21.55
CA LYS A 6 7.40 -0.76 20.18
C LYS A 6 8.64 -0.74 19.29
N ARG A 7 8.71 -1.65 18.31
CA ARG A 7 9.80 -1.65 17.32
C ARG A 7 9.78 -0.29 16.64
N LYS A 8 10.88 0.46 16.72
CA LYS A 8 11.01 1.71 15.96
C LYS A 8 11.08 1.33 14.48
N SER A 9 10.37 2.03 13.60
CA SER A 9 10.33 1.68 12.16
C SER A 9 11.72 1.66 11.54
N GLY A 10 12.63 2.53 12.01
CA GLY A 10 14.04 2.56 11.58
C GLY A 10 14.81 1.26 11.80
N GLU A 11 14.40 0.43 12.78
CA GLU A 11 15.05 -0.86 13.06
C GLU A 11 14.60 -1.99 12.12
N ALA A 12 13.43 -1.85 11.47
CA ALA A 12 12.85 -2.87 10.60
C ALA A 12 12.91 -2.52 9.10
N PHE A 13 13.02 -1.23 8.75
CA PHE A 13 12.92 -0.76 7.37
C PHE A 13 14.03 0.23 6.97
N GLY A 14 15.07 0.40 7.80
CA GLY A 14 16.13 1.38 7.60
C GLY A 14 15.67 2.80 7.92
N GLU A 15 16.59 3.66 8.34
CA GLU A 15 16.35 5.10 8.54
C GLU A 15 16.35 5.89 7.22
N ASP A 16 16.51 5.19 6.08
CA ASP A 16 16.76 5.80 4.77
C ASP A 16 15.52 6.44 4.12
N PHE A 17 14.33 6.23 4.70
CA PHE A 17 13.07 6.76 4.17
C PHE A 17 12.26 7.50 5.23
N ASP A 18 11.85 8.73 4.91
CA ASP A 18 10.97 9.55 5.73
C ASP A 18 9.50 9.06 5.75
N TYR A 19 9.23 7.90 5.16
CA TYR A 19 7.89 7.36 4.98
C TYR A 19 7.79 5.83 4.97
N ILE A 20 6.58 5.34 5.28
CA ILE A 20 6.22 3.93 5.35
C ILE A 20 4.96 3.69 4.51
N TYR A 21 4.98 2.68 3.64
CA TYR A 21 3.77 2.16 3.01
C TYR A 21 3.01 1.24 3.96
N GLY A 22 1.68 1.39 4.01
CA GLY A 22 0.79 0.58 4.82
C GLY A 22 -0.41 0.06 4.01
N ILE A 23 -0.97 -1.05 4.48
CA ILE A 23 -2.20 -1.63 3.94
C ILE A 23 -3.21 -1.67 5.09
N VAL A 24 -4.38 -1.09 4.87
CA VAL A 24 -5.51 -1.12 5.81
C VAL A 24 -6.68 -1.79 5.09
N THR A 25 -7.31 -2.77 5.74
CA THR A 25 -8.43 -3.49 5.12
C THR A 25 -9.58 -3.71 6.10
N THR A 26 -10.80 -3.63 5.58
CA THR A 26 -12.08 -3.96 6.27
C THR A 26 -12.65 -5.28 5.73
N ALA A 27 -11.77 -6.24 5.42
CA ALA A 27 -12.01 -7.48 4.69
C ALA A 27 -12.20 -7.27 3.18
N THR A 28 -13.24 -6.52 2.76
CA THR A 28 -13.56 -6.34 1.34
C THR A 28 -12.89 -5.11 0.75
N GLU A 29 -12.74 -4.03 1.51
CA GLU A 29 -12.07 -2.81 1.04
C GLU A 29 -10.61 -2.80 1.47
N TRP A 30 -9.74 -2.43 0.53
CA TRP A 30 -8.29 -2.38 0.69
C TRP A 30 -7.82 -0.96 0.38
N TYR A 31 -7.24 -0.33 1.40
CA TYR A 31 -6.63 0.98 1.32
C TYR A 31 -5.12 0.83 1.39
N PHE A 32 -4.45 1.43 0.42
CA PHE A 32 -3.00 1.56 0.41
C PHE A 32 -2.68 2.97 0.87
N ILE A 33 -1.89 3.06 1.93
CA ILE A 33 -1.56 4.32 2.59
C ILE A 33 -0.05 4.55 2.60
N LEU A 34 0.30 5.82 2.65
CA LEU A 34 1.64 6.32 2.84
C LEU A 34 1.62 7.14 4.14
N PHE A 35 2.41 6.72 5.12
CA PHE A 35 2.60 7.42 6.39
C PHE A 35 3.96 8.08 6.39
N ALA A 36 3.98 9.42 6.46
CA ALA A 36 5.18 10.23 6.56
C ALA A 36 5.11 11.13 7.81
N SER A 37 6.19 11.84 8.11
CA SER A 37 6.27 12.78 9.26
C SER A 37 5.17 13.85 9.26
N ASP A 38 4.64 14.17 8.08
CA ASP A 38 3.67 15.21 7.83
C ASP A 38 2.22 14.72 7.69
N GLY A 39 1.98 13.40 7.82
CA GLY A 39 0.65 12.83 7.90
C GLY A 39 0.45 11.53 7.10
N ILE A 40 -0.83 11.17 6.92
CA ILE A 40 -1.27 10.00 6.17
C ILE A 40 -1.85 10.44 4.83
N SER A 41 -1.36 9.85 3.74
CA SER A 41 -1.97 9.91 2.41
C SER A 41 -2.41 8.52 1.96
N SER A 42 -3.35 8.46 1.02
CA SER A 42 -3.73 7.23 0.35
C SER A 42 -3.26 7.28 -1.09
N THR A 43 -2.91 6.12 -1.65
CA THR A 43 -2.50 6.02 -3.05
C THR A 43 -3.68 6.13 -4.01
N SER A 44 -4.92 6.05 -3.51
CA SER A 44 -6.14 6.16 -4.32
C SER A 44 -7.26 6.87 -3.55
N LYS A 45 -8.16 7.51 -4.31
CA LYS A 45 -9.36 8.15 -3.74
C LYS A 45 -10.40 7.13 -3.25
N ASN A 46 -10.52 6.02 -3.97
CA ASN A 46 -11.44 4.93 -3.65
C ASN A 46 -10.64 3.68 -3.25
N PRO A 47 -11.14 2.85 -2.32
CA PRO A 47 -10.50 1.58 -2.00
C PRO A 47 -10.54 0.61 -3.17
N LEU A 48 -9.60 -0.32 -3.19
CA LEU A 48 -9.71 -1.52 -4.02
C LEU A 48 -10.62 -2.52 -3.32
N ASN A 49 -11.55 -3.14 -4.05
CA ASN A 49 -12.47 -4.10 -3.48
C ASN A 49 -12.05 -5.53 -3.83
N ILE A 50 -11.77 -6.36 -2.83
CA ILE A 50 -11.62 -7.81 -2.97
C ILE A 50 -12.73 -8.45 -2.16
N ARG A 51 -13.92 -8.56 -2.77
CA ARG A 51 -15.02 -9.31 -2.17
C ARG A 51 -14.90 -10.77 -2.57
N PHE A 52 -14.83 -11.63 -1.56
CA PHE A 52 -14.97 -13.06 -1.75
C PHE A 52 -16.43 -13.48 -1.55
N THR A 53 -16.96 -14.25 -2.49
CA THR A 53 -18.26 -14.92 -2.40
C THR A 53 -18.08 -16.41 -2.64
N GLU A 54 -18.97 -17.24 -2.08
CA GLU A 54 -18.87 -18.70 -2.23
C GLU A 54 -18.94 -19.14 -3.71
N SER A 55 -19.76 -18.45 -4.52
CA SER A 55 -19.86 -18.62 -5.97
C SER A 55 -18.54 -18.39 -6.73
N ALA A 56 -17.57 -17.67 -6.15
CA ALA A 56 -16.25 -17.50 -6.75
C ALA A 56 -15.41 -18.80 -6.72
N LEU A 57 -15.85 -19.82 -5.96
CA LEU A 57 -15.25 -21.17 -5.99
C LEU A 57 -15.69 -21.97 -7.23
N GLU A 58 -16.78 -21.58 -7.88
CA GLU A 58 -17.26 -22.24 -9.09
C GLU A 58 -16.45 -21.81 -10.30
N LYS A 59 -15.81 -22.79 -10.96
CA LYS A 59 -14.97 -22.53 -12.13
C LYS A 59 -15.80 -21.94 -13.28
N GLY A 60 -15.39 -20.78 -13.77
CA GLY A 60 -16.02 -20.05 -14.87
C GLY A 60 -17.12 -19.09 -14.43
N SER A 61 -17.44 -19.00 -13.14
CA SER A 61 -18.42 -18.04 -12.64
C SER A 61 -17.97 -16.59 -12.86
N GLU A 62 -18.93 -15.68 -12.95
CA GLU A 62 -18.61 -14.25 -13.06
C GLU A 62 -17.92 -13.73 -11.79
N ASP A 63 -18.30 -14.26 -10.62
CA ASP A 63 -17.67 -13.91 -9.34
C ASP A 63 -16.21 -14.39 -9.27
N GLU A 64 -15.86 -15.54 -9.84
CA GLU A 64 -14.47 -15.97 -9.97
C GLU A 64 -13.66 -14.98 -10.83
N LYS A 65 -14.22 -14.57 -11.98
CA LYS A 65 -13.55 -13.63 -12.90
C LYS A 65 -13.35 -12.26 -12.26
N ASP A 66 -14.36 -11.74 -11.58
CA ASP A 66 -14.28 -10.46 -10.87
C ASP A 66 -13.25 -10.53 -9.74
N LEU A 67 -13.28 -11.59 -8.93
CA LEU A 67 -12.30 -11.80 -7.86
C LEU A 67 -10.87 -11.85 -8.41
N ARG A 68 -10.61 -12.61 -9.48
CA ARG A 68 -9.29 -12.68 -10.12
C ARG A 68 -8.82 -11.31 -10.62
N LYS A 69 -9.71 -10.53 -11.25
CA LYS A 69 -9.41 -9.18 -11.73
C LYS A 69 -9.04 -8.25 -10.58
N ASN A 70 -9.79 -8.29 -9.49
CA ASN A 70 -9.57 -7.44 -8.33
C ASN A 70 -8.29 -7.82 -7.57
N VAL A 71 -8.03 -9.11 -7.37
CA VAL A 71 -6.78 -9.60 -6.79
C VAL A 71 -5.58 -9.19 -7.64
N LYS A 72 -5.66 -9.34 -8.97
CA LYS A 72 -4.61 -8.88 -9.88
C LYS A 72 -4.30 -7.40 -9.68
N ARG A 73 -5.34 -6.55 -9.62
CA ARG A 73 -5.18 -5.11 -9.42
C ARG A 73 -4.51 -4.77 -8.09
N VAL A 74 -4.86 -5.47 -7.01
CA VAL A 74 -4.20 -5.31 -5.71
C VAL A 74 -2.73 -5.73 -5.77
N MET A 75 -2.41 -6.85 -6.41
CA MET A 75 -1.04 -7.31 -6.57
C MET A 75 -0.21 -6.33 -7.41
N GLU A 76 -0.78 -5.73 -8.46
CA GLU A 76 -0.14 -4.68 -9.26
C GLU A 76 0.25 -3.47 -8.39
N VAL A 77 -0.65 -3.02 -7.49
CA VAL A 77 -0.35 -1.94 -6.55
C VAL A 77 0.78 -2.34 -5.60
N ILE A 78 0.70 -3.52 -4.97
CA ILE A 78 1.75 -3.99 -4.04
C ILE A 78 3.12 -4.04 -4.73
N VAL A 79 3.19 -4.62 -5.93
CA VAL A 79 4.43 -4.69 -6.71
C VAL A 79 4.93 -3.29 -7.08
N GLY A 80 4.03 -2.37 -7.44
CA GLY A 80 4.38 -0.97 -7.70
C GLY A 80 5.03 -0.29 -6.49
N LEU A 81 4.46 -0.46 -5.30
CA LEU A 81 5.01 0.10 -4.06
C LEU A 81 6.36 -0.50 -3.68
N LEU A 82 6.55 -1.81 -3.92
CA LEU A 82 7.83 -2.48 -3.68
C LEU A 82 8.91 -1.99 -4.66
N LYS A 83 8.58 -1.83 -5.94
CA LYS A 83 9.49 -1.28 -6.95
C LYS A 83 9.86 0.17 -6.64
N ASP A 84 8.87 0.99 -6.29
CA ASP A 84 9.10 2.37 -5.87
C ASP A 84 10.13 2.46 -4.74
N ARG A 85 9.97 1.61 -3.70
CA ARG A 85 10.91 1.57 -2.58
C ARG A 85 12.30 1.07 -2.98
N LEU A 86 12.38 0.08 -3.87
CA LEU A 86 13.67 -0.43 -4.38
C LEU A 86 14.41 0.65 -5.17
N GLU A 87 13.72 1.35 -6.06
CA GLU A 87 14.30 2.43 -6.88
C GLU A 87 14.65 3.66 -6.04
N CYS A 88 13.92 3.94 -4.96
CA CYS A 88 14.21 5.07 -4.07
C CYS A 88 15.42 4.86 -3.15
N ALA A 89 15.93 3.64 -2.99
CA ALA A 89 17.05 3.37 -2.09
C ALA A 89 18.31 4.15 -2.49
N ASP A 90 18.53 4.33 -3.79
CA ASP A 90 19.69 5.03 -4.36
C ASP A 90 19.41 6.51 -4.68
N ASP A 91 18.18 7.00 -4.44
CA ASP A 91 17.76 8.37 -4.77
C ASP A 91 18.14 9.39 -3.67
N GLY A 92 18.57 10.58 -4.07
CA GLY A 92 18.81 11.71 -3.17
C GLY A 92 17.53 12.30 -2.53
N PRO A 93 17.66 13.10 -1.45
CA PRO A 93 16.54 13.57 -0.63
C PRO A 93 15.47 14.38 -1.40
N GLU A 94 15.86 15.12 -2.45
CA GLU A 94 14.91 15.91 -3.24
C GLU A 94 13.96 15.06 -4.09
N ARG A 95 14.43 13.92 -4.62
CA ARG A 95 13.56 12.98 -5.35
C ARG A 95 12.57 12.30 -4.40
N LYS A 96 13.00 11.96 -3.18
CA LYS A 96 12.14 11.41 -2.13
C LYS A 96 11.00 12.37 -1.76
N LYS A 97 11.31 13.66 -1.57
CA LYS A 97 10.30 14.70 -1.30
C LYS A 97 9.29 14.87 -2.44
N SER A 98 9.77 14.94 -3.69
CA SER A 98 8.89 15.10 -4.86
C SER A 98 7.88 13.95 -5.01
N ARG A 99 8.28 12.71 -4.68
CA ARG A 99 7.36 11.56 -4.69
C ARG A 99 6.24 11.69 -3.64
N ILE A 100 6.58 12.10 -2.41
CA ILE A 100 5.58 12.35 -1.35
C ILE A 100 4.55 13.40 -1.80
N GLU A 101 4.99 14.46 -2.46
CA GLU A 101 4.10 15.49 -3.03
C GLU A 101 3.20 14.96 -4.16
N GLY A 102 3.70 14.04 -5.00
CA GLY A 102 2.90 13.35 -6.01
C GLY A 102 1.70 12.62 -5.40
N PHE A 103 1.93 11.85 -4.33
CA PHE A 103 0.85 11.14 -3.62
C PHE A 103 -0.15 12.09 -2.94
N ARG A 104 0.27 13.28 -2.52
CA ARG A 104 -0.64 14.29 -1.99
C ARG A 104 -1.55 14.88 -3.05
N SER A 105 -1.05 15.02 -4.27
CA SER A 105 -1.81 15.64 -5.37
C SER A 105 -3.00 14.79 -5.81
N ILE A 106 -2.98 13.48 -5.53
CA ILE A 106 -4.12 12.56 -5.74
C ILE A 106 -5.33 12.91 -4.83
N LYS A 107 -5.14 13.73 -3.78
CA LYS A 107 -6.22 14.18 -2.88
C LYS A 107 -7.07 15.34 -3.43
N LYS A 108 -6.66 16.05 -4.48
CA LYS A 108 -7.44 17.16 -5.09
C LYS A 108 -8.32 16.66 -6.22
#